data_AF-A0AAV4SPB9-F1
#
_entry.id   AF-A0AAV4SPB9-F1
#
_cell.length_a   1.000
_cell.length_b   1.000
_cell.length_c   1.000
_cell.angle_alpha   90.00
_cell.angle_beta   90.00
_cell.angle_gamma   90.00
#
_symmetry.space_group_name_H-M   'P 1'
#
loop_
_entity.id
_entity.type
_entity.pdbx_description
1 polymer ?
#
loop_
_entity_poly.entity_id
_entity_poly.type
_entity_poly.pdbx_seq_one_letter_code
_entity_poly.pdbx_strand_id
1 'polypeptide(L)'
;MKQPLYLDCGNSAEKIQDSCTSTDAIRDCGNSAEEIQACCTSTDAIRDCGCNQDCCASTDAIQDCGNSTDVIQDCCTSTDAIQDCGNSMDVIQDCCTSTDAIRDCGNSTDVIQDCCTSTDAIQDCCTSTDAIRDC
;
A
#
# COMPACT_ATOMS: atom_id res chain seq x y z
N MET A 1 -13.63 6.59 11.53
CA MET A 1 -13.66 7.93 10.89
C MET A 1 -14.20 7.73 9.47
N LYS A 2 -14.46 8.80 8.70
CA LYS A 2 -15.10 8.69 7.38
C LYS A 2 -14.21 7.89 6.43
N GLN A 3 -14.81 6.97 5.68
CA GLN A 3 -14.18 6.26 4.56
C GLN A 3 -14.04 7.25 3.38
N PRO A 4 -12.84 7.67 2.97
CA PRO A 4 -12.67 8.16 1.62
C PRO A 4 -12.74 6.92 0.71
N LEU A 5 -13.74 6.90 -0.17
CA LEU A 5 -13.77 5.94 -1.26
C LEU A 5 -13.38 6.76 -2.48
N TYR A 6 -12.14 6.61 -2.93
CA TYR A 6 -11.67 7.31 -4.12
C TYR A 6 -12.02 6.48 -5.35
N LEU A 7 -12.59 7.14 -6.34
CA LEU A 7 -13.01 6.52 -7.58
C LEU A 7 -12.77 7.51 -8.71
N ASP A 8 -11.67 7.35 -9.43
CA ASP A 8 -11.41 8.08 -10.66
C ASP A 8 -11.32 7.13 -11.86
N CYS A 9 -11.85 7.60 -12.97
CA CYS A 9 -11.82 6.90 -14.24
C CYS A 9 -11.23 7.85 -15.28
N GLY A 10 -9.90 7.98 -15.23
CA GLY A 10 -9.13 9.02 -15.91
C GLY A 10 -7.62 8.85 -15.70
N ASN A 11 -6.89 9.97 -15.73
CA ASN A 11 -5.53 10.01 -15.20
C ASN A 11 -5.61 10.59 -13.79
N SER A 12 -5.42 9.74 -12.77
CA SER A 12 -5.42 10.10 -11.36
C SER A 12 -4.00 10.12 -10.82
N ALA A 13 -3.80 10.95 -9.79
CA ALA A 13 -2.59 10.95 -9.00
C ALA A 13 -2.99 11.32 -7.57
N GLU A 14 -2.94 10.34 -6.70
CA GLU A 14 -3.45 10.38 -5.33
C GLU A 14 -2.27 10.47 -4.36
N LYS A 15 -2.40 11.33 -3.34
CA LYS A 15 -1.47 11.31 -2.21
C LYS A 15 -2.26 11.30 -0.92
N ILE A 16 -2.22 10.16 -0.24
CA ILE A 16 -2.93 9.93 1.01
C ILE A 16 -1.90 9.92 2.13
N GLN A 17 -2.14 10.76 3.13
CA GLN A 17 -1.29 10.84 4.30
C GLN A 17 -2.15 10.75 5.54
N ASP A 18 -2.09 9.59 6.17
CA ASP A 18 -2.95 9.25 7.28
C ASP A 18 -2.17 9.21 8.59
N SER A 19 -2.80 9.79 9.63
CA SER A 19 -2.22 9.91 10.96
C SER A 19 -3.06 9.11 11.96
N CYS A 20 -2.53 7.94 12.33
CA CYS A 20 -3.20 6.92 13.13
C CYS A 20 -4.44 6.30 12.44
N THR A 21 -5.07 5.32 13.10
CA THR A 21 -6.05 4.36 12.55
C THR A 21 -6.81 4.79 11.27
N SER A 22 -6.37 4.28 10.12
CA SER A 22 -6.91 4.60 8.79
C SER A 22 -7.53 3.38 8.11
N THR A 23 -8.38 3.66 7.12
CA THR A 23 -8.89 2.63 6.22
C THR A 23 -9.20 3.30 4.89
N ASP A 24 -8.33 3.08 3.92
CA ASP A 24 -8.46 3.67 2.60
C ASP A 24 -8.93 2.64 1.58
N ALA A 25 -9.82 3.09 0.69
CA ALA A 25 -10.34 2.27 -0.38
C ALA A 25 -10.24 3.07 -1.68
N ILE A 26 -9.28 2.70 -2.52
CA ILE A 26 -9.00 3.32 -3.80
C ILE A 26 -9.47 2.36 -4.89
N ARG A 27 -10.10 2.91 -5.92
CA ARG A 27 -10.41 2.16 -7.13
C ARG A 27 -10.27 3.06 -8.33
N ASP A 28 -9.25 2.82 -9.14
CA ASP A 28 -9.02 3.62 -10.32
C ASP A 28 -9.12 2.84 -11.63
N CYS A 29 -9.50 3.58 -12.68
CA CYS A 29 -9.61 3.04 -14.02
C CYS A 29 -8.95 3.97 -15.06
N GLY A 30 -7.76 3.61 -15.53
CA GLY A 30 -6.98 4.43 -16.47
C GLY A 30 -5.48 4.41 -16.20
N ASN A 31 -4.87 5.60 -16.10
CA ASN A 31 -3.51 5.69 -15.56
C ASN A 31 -3.59 6.28 -14.15
N SER A 32 -3.15 5.54 -13.15
CA SER A 32 -3.21 5.88 -11.74
C SER A 32 -1.78 5.94 -11.16
N ALA A 33 -1.63 6.70 -10.08
CA ALA A 33 -0.38 6.83 -9.36
C ALA A 33 -0.67 7.25 -7.92
N GLU A 34 -0.59 6.28 -7.02
CA GLU A 34 -1.04 6.38 -5.64
C GLU A 34 0.19 6.39 -4.73
N GLU A 35 0.28 7.40 -3.86
CA GLU A 35 1.27 7.42 -2.78
C GLU A 35 0.53 7.45 -1.45
N ILE A 36 0.50 6.31 -0.76
CA ILE A 36 -0.12 6.15 0.56
C ILE A 36 0.97 6.08 1.61
N GLN A 37 0.82 6.91 2.64
CA GLN A 37 1.72 6.91 3.78
C GLN A 37 0.92 6.89 5.07
N ALA A 38 0.90 5.75 5.76
CA ALA A 38 0.34 5.63 7.09
C ALA A 38 1.45 5.74 8.15
N CYS A 39 1.45 6.86 8.87
CA CYS A 39 2.47 7.13 9.89
C CYS A 39 1.87 7.67 11.19
N CYS A 40 2.47 7.29 12.32
CA CYS A 40 2.22 7.99 13.58
C CYS A 40 2.86 9.37 13.52
N THR A 41 2.07 10.44 13.44
CA THR A 41 2.62 11.78 13.59
C THR A 41 2.98 12.02 15.06
N SER A 42 4.27 12.00 15.41
CA SER A 42 4.76 12.69 16.61
C SER A 42 5.17 14.11 16.23
N THR A 43 4.83 15.10 17.06
CA THR A 43 5.14 16.53 16.82
C THR A 43 6.63 16.86 16.96
N ASP A 44 7.47 15.88 17.27
CA ASP A 44 8.91 16.04 17.37
C ASP A 44 9.56 15.78 16.00
N ALA A 45 10.53 16.61 15.61
CA ALA A 45 11.20 16.59 14.30
C ALA A 45 12.11 15.37 14.04
N ILE A 46 11.91 14.30 14.81
CA ILE A 46 12.55 13.00 14.63
C ILE A 46 11.50 12.09 14.02
N ARG A 47 11.80 11.54 12.83
CA ARG A 47 11.06 10.44 12.21
C ARG A 47 11.24 9.21 13.10
N ASP A 48 10.56 9.23 14.24
CA ASP A 48 10.52 8.15 15.21
C ASP A 48 9.36 7.25 14.77
N CYS A 49 9.69 6.13 14.13
CA CYS A 49 8.72 5.07 13.86
C CYS A 49 8.29 4.36 15.17
N GLY A 50 8.69 4.87 16.34
CA GLY A 50 8.24 4.47 17.66
C GLY A 50 6.78 4.84 17.92
N CYS A 51 5.86 4.28 17.13
CA CYS A 51 4.50 4.11 17.58
C CYS A 51 4.57 3.25 18.85
N ASN A 52 4.17 3.80 20.00
CA ASN A 52 3.84 2.95 21.14
C ASN A 52 2.87 1.89 20.60
N GLN A 53 3.25 0.62 20.72
CA GLN A 53 2.79 -0.56 19.97
C GLN A 53 1.26 -0.80 19.96
N ASP A 54 0.48 0.06 20.61
CA ASP A 54 -0.91 -0.15 20.99
C ASP A 54 -1.95 0.70 20.23
N CYS A 55 -1.57 1.64 19.33
CA CYS A 55 -2.55 2.66 18.87
C CYS A 55 -2.69 2.95 17.37
N CYS A 56 -1.88 2.39 16.47
CA CYS A 56 -1.95 2.76 15.04
C CYS A 56 -1.99 1.53 14.13
N ALA A 57 -3.02 1.47 13.29
CA ALA A 57 -3.20 0.44 12.28
C ALA A 57 -3.76 1.05 11.00
N SER A 58 -3.20 0.70 9.85
CA SER A 58 -3.71 1.03 8.52
C SER A 58 -4.36 -0.20 7.89
N THR A 59 -5.26 0.05 6.93
CA THR A 59 -5.84 -1.01 6.12
C THR A 59 -6.18 -0.42 4.78
N ASP A 60 -5.39 -0.74 3.76
CA ASP A 60 -5.53 -0.14 2.45
C ASP A 60 -6.01 -1.19 1.45
N ALA A 61 -7.03 -0.82 0.68
CA ALA A 61 -7.58 -1.67 -0.37
C ALA A 61 -7.55 -0.91 -1.68
N ILE A 62 -6.68 -1.35 -2.59
CA ILE A 62 -6.48 -0.71 -3.90
C ILE A 62 -6.97 -1.66 -4.99
N GLN A 63 -7.64 -1.10 -6.00
CA GLN A 63 -8.19 -1.84 -7.13
C GLN A 63 -8.01 -1.06 -8.41
N ASP A 64 -6.99 -1.42 -9.19
CA ASP A 64 -6.64 -0.67 -10.37
C ASP A 64 -6.87 -1.43 -11.66
N CYS A 65 -7.25 -0.68 -12.70
CA CYS A 65 -7.46 -1.19 -14.03
C CYS A 65 -6.83 -0.25 -15.06
N GLY A 66 -5.78 -0.71 -15.74
CA GLY A 66 -5.03 0.07 -16.71
C GLY A 66 -3.54 0.07 -16.42
N ASN A 67 -2.91 1.26 -16.37
CA ASN A 67 -1.53 1.36 -15.89
C ASN A 67 -1.53 2.00 -14.50
N SER A 68 -1.04 1.29 -13.49
CA SER A 68 -1.00 1.75 -12.10
C SER A 68 0.42 1.85 -11.59
N THR A 69 0.61 2.66 -10.55
CA THR A 69 1.86 2.68 -9.78
C THR A 69 1.51 3.02 -8.35
N ASP A 70 1.53 2.02 -7.48
CA ASP A 70 1.20 2.15 -6.08
C ASP A 70 2.47 2.18 -5.24
N VAL A 71 2.57 3.18 -4.36
CA VAL A 71 3.62 3.27 -3.37
C VAL A 71 2.98 3.37 -1.99
N ILE A 72 3.14 2.33 -1.19
CA ILE A 72 2.59 2.23 0.16
C ILE A 72 3.75 2.18 1.17
N GLN A 73 3.65 2.98 2.22
CA GLN A 73 4.64 2.99 3.29
C GLN A 73 3.99 3.06 4.66
N ASP A 74 4.09 1.94 5.39
CA ASP A 74 3.49 1.82 6.70
C ASP A 74 4.51 1.71 7.82
N CYS A 75 4.29 2.54 8.83
CA CYS A 75 5.17 2.59 10.00
C CYS A 75 4.73 1.65 11.13
N CYS A 76 3.52 1.07 11.07
CA CYS A 76 2.83 0.45 12.21
C CYS A 76 2.33 -0.98 11.90
N THR A 77 1.17 -1.36 12.45
CA THR A 77 0.44 -2.52 11.96
C THR A 77 -0.28 -2.15 10.67
N SER A 78 -0.08 -2.89 9.59
CA SER A 78 -0.66 -2.64 8.27
C SER A 78 -1.39 -3.89 7.77
N THR A 79 -2.29 -3.68 6.82
CA THR A 79 -2.92 -4.77 6.07
C THR A 79 -3.33 -4.24 4.72
N ASP A 80 -2.56 -4.61 3.71
CA ASP A 80 -2.72 -4.07 2.36
C ASP A 80 -3.23 -5.14 1.41
N ALA A 81 -4.24 -4.77 0.64
CA ALA A 81 -4.86 -5.64 -0.35
C ALA A 81 -4.92 -4.92 -1.70
N ILE A 82 -4.04 -5.30 -2.61
CA ILE A 82 -3.90 -4.71 -3.94
C ILE A 82 -4.41 -5.68 -5.00
N GLN A 83 -5.10 -5.14 -6.00
CA GLN A 83 -5.73 -5.94 -7.04
C GLN A 83 -5.67 -5.21 -8.38
N ASP A 84 -4.76 -5.65 -9.23
CA ASP A 84 -4.42 -4.91 -10.44
C ASP A 84 -4.77 -5.67 -11.70
N CYS A 85 -5.25 -4.91 -12.68
CA CYS A 85 -5.62 -5.41 -14.00
C CYS A 85 -4.97 -4.53 -15.09
N GLY A 86 -3.79 -4.92 -15.58
CA GLY A 86 -3.14 -4.22 -16.70
C GLY A 86 -1.61 -4.21 -16.62
N ASN A 87 -0.98 -3.04 -16.57
CA ASN A 87 0.44 -2.94 -16.21
C ASN A 87 0.56 -2.26 -14.85
N SER A 88 1.09 -2.95 -13.86
CA SER A 88 1.21 -2.44 -12.49
C SER A 88 2.66 -2.38 -12.03
N MET A 89 2.89 -1.54 -11.03
CA MET A 89 4.15 -1.47 -10.29
C MET A 89 3.82 -1.10 -8.85
N ASP A 90 3.99 -2.07 -7.96
CA ASP A 90 3.61 -1.93 -6.56
C ASP A 90 4.87 -1.95 -5.71
N VAL A 91 5.01 -0.93 -4.85
CA VAL A 91 6.13 -0.79 -3.93
C VAL A 91 5.58 -0.62 -2.52
N ILE A 92 5.74 -1.66 -1.71
CA ILE A 92 5.27 -1.69 -0.32
C ILE A 92 6.48 -1.72 0.62
N GLN A 93 6.46 -0.87 1.64
CA GLN A 93 7.52 -0.82 2.64
C GLN A 93 6.97 -0.68 4.06
N ASP A 94 7.15 -1.75 4.83
CA ASP A 94 6.57 -1.85 6.15
C ASP A 94 7.63 -1.97 7.24
N CYS A 95 7.45 -1.16 8.28
CA CYS A 95 8.41 -1.04 9.37
C CYS A 95 8.15 -2.03 10.52
N CYS A 96 6.91 -2.50 10.71
CA CYS A 96 6.48 -3.20 11.93
C CYS A 96 5.76 -4.52 11.65
N THR A 97 4.42 -4.57 11.71
CA THR A 97 3.67 -5.83 11.49
C THR A 97 2.78 -5.67 10.29
N SER A 98 3.03 -6.45 9.25
CA SER A 98 2.37 -6.31 7.95
C SER A 98 1.69 -7.60 7.51
N THR A 99 0.72 -7.43 6.62
CA THR A 99 0.06 -8.54 5.92
C THR A 99 -0.37 -8.03 4.57
N ASP A 100 0.37 -8.43 3.55
CA ASP A 100 0.22 -7.89 2.20
C ASP A 100 -0.33 -8.97 1.28
N ALA A 101 -1.38 -8.63 0.54
CA ALA A 101 -2.00 -9.50 -0.43
C ALA A 101 -2.12 -8.79 -1.77
N ILE A 102 -1.27 -9.17 -2.72
CA ILE A 102 -1.26 -8.62 -4.08
C ILE A 102 -1.81 -9.66 -5.06
N ARG A 103 -2.66 -9.22 -5.98
CA ARG A 103 -3.12 -10.05 -7.08
C ARG A 103 -3.11 -9.28 -8.40
N ASP A 104 -2.33 -9.82 -9.33
CA ASP A 104 -2.16 -9.21 -10.63
C ASP A 104 -2.76 -10.02 -11.78
N CYS A 105 -3.52 -9.30 -12.59
CA CYS A 105 -4.06 -9.74 -13.86
C CYS A 105 -3.42 -8.92 -14.99
N GLY A 106 -2.10 -9.08 -15.19
CA GLY A 106 -1.39 -8.29 -16.19
C GLY A 106 0.15 -8.40 -16.14
N ASN A 107 0.85 -7.40 -16.66
CA ASN A 107 2.29 -7.30 -16.43
C ASN A 107 2.51 -6.56 -15.12
N SER A 108 3.20 -7.15 -14.15
CA SER A 108 3.41 -6.53 -12.86
C SER A 108 4.87 -6.52 -12.43
N THR A 109 5.17 -5.69 -11.45
CA THR A 109 6.46 -5.64 -10.77
C THR A 109 6.21 -5.22 -9.33
N ASP A 110 6.38 -6.18 -8.44
CA ASP A 110 6.05 -6.02 -7.03
C ASP A 110 7.31 -6.02 -6.19
N VAL A 111 7.47 -5.00 -5.37
CA VAL A 111 8.60 -4.88 -4.45
C VAL A 111 8.05 -4.68 -3.04
N ILE A 112 8.23 -5.71 -2.21
CA ILE A 112 7.82 -5.68 -0.81
C ILE A 112 9.06 -5.70 0.07
N GLN A 113 9.13 -4.76 1.01
CA GLN A 113 10.21 -4.68 1.98
C GLN A 113 9.70 -4.56 3.42
N ASP A 114 9.93 -5.61 4.19
CA ASP A 114 9.56 -5.68 5.60
C ASP A 114 10.75 -5.60 6.53
N CYS A 115 10.61 -4.80 7.58
CA CYS A 115 11.64 -4.65 8.61
C CYS A 115 11.44 -5.53 9.83
N CYS A 116 10.27 -6.17 10.00
CA CYS A 116 9.89 -6.85 11.23
C CYS A 116 9.07 -8.12 10.94
N THR A 117 7.78 -8.18 11.25
CA THR A 117 6.96 -9.40 11.08
C THR A 117 6.00 -9.19 9.92
N SER A 118 6.16 -9.95 8.84
CA SER A 118 5.32 -9.85 7.65
C SER A 118 4.65 -11.17 7.29
N THR A 119 3.65 -11.07 6.42
CA THR A 119 2.98 -12.23 5.80
C THR A 119 2.48 -11.79 4.44
N ASP A 120 3.24 -12.17 3.42
CA ASP A 120 3.00 -11.66 2.07
C ASP A 120 2.51 -12.77 1.15
N ALA A 121 1.55 -12.43 0.33
CA ALA A 121 0.97 -13.32 -0.67
C ALA A 121 0.79 -12.57 -1.98
N ILE A 122 1.60 -12.95 -2.98
CA ILE A 122 1.51 -12.43 -4.35
C ILE A 122 0.91 -13.51 -5.25
N GLN A 123 -0.03 -13.12 -6.11
CA GLN A 123 -0.66 -14.02 -7.06
C GLN A 123 -0.76 -13.39 -8.46
N ASP A 124 0.02 -13.93 -9.39
CA ASP A 124 0.05 -13.42 -10.76
C ASP A 124 -0.61 -14.36 -11.75
N CYS A 125 -1.34 -13.77 -12.70
CA CYS A 125 -1.94 -14.49 -13.81
C CYS A 125 -1.10 -14.43 -15.11
N CYS A 126 -0.14 -13.53 -15.20
CA CYS A 126 0.56 -13.17 -16.43
C CYS A 126 2.08 -13.00 -16.22
N THR A 127 2.71 -11.89 -16.67
CA THR A 127 4.17 -11.69 -16.55
C THR A 127 4.45 -10.87 -15.30
N SER A 128 5.16 -11.42 -14.33
CA SER A 128 5.47 -10.71 -13.08
C SER A 128 6.96 -10.70 -12.77
N THR A 129 7.36 -9.80 -11.88
CA THR A 129 8.70 -9.74 -11.31
C THR A 129 8.58 -9.29 -9.86
N ASP A 130 8.72 -10.26 -8.95
CA ASP A 130 8.46 -10.01 -7.55
C ASP A 130 9.76 -10.06 -6.75
N ALA A 131 9.91 -9.11 -5.85
CA ALA A 131 11.03 -9.01 -4.93
C ALA A 131 10.53 -8.76 -3.52
N ILE A 132 10.48 -9.81 -2.71
CA ILE A 132 10.12 -9.75 -1.29
C ILE A 132 11.40 -9.80 -0.45
N ARG A 133 11.51 -8.91 0.54
CA ARG A 133 12.63 -8.88 1.47
C ARG A 133 12.19 -8.62 2.91
N ASP A 134 12.34 -9.66 3.72
CA ASP A 134 12.13 -9.60 5.17
C ASP A 134 13.48 -9.48 5.90
N CYS A 135 13.54 -8.65 6.95
CA CYS A 135 14.76 -8.41 7.74
C CYS A 135 14.67 -8.92 9.18
#